data_AF-A0A2M6Z1S6-F1
#
_entry.id   AF-A0A2M6Z1S6-F1
#
_cell.length_a   1.000
_cell.length_b   1.000
_cell.length_c   1.000
_cell.angle_alpha   90.00
_cell.angle_beta   90.00
_cell.angle_gamma   90.00
#
_symmetry.space_group_name_H-M   'P 1'
#
loop_
_entity.id
_entity.type
_entity.pdbx_description
1 polymer ?
#
loop_
_entity_poly.entity_id
_entity_poly.type
_entity_poly.pdbx_seq_one_letter_code
_entity_poly.pdbx_strand_id
1 'polypeptide(L)'
;MDYVTIRRVVEEEVVKSLSSATATPRIKRPVVSESMVAQAKRRGSKVLEIPPGAIITPAARDRAETLGIKITQTLSADLNSGDAAMLAEAVMSSVVAYLSRTESLVPKINPVSANDRKLITASDIDKIMLGEKVIRLSKKDRITPLARDNAERSGVRIIEE
;
A
#
# COMPACT_ATOMS: atom_id res chain seq x y z
N MET A 1 9.01 37.28 -19.78
CA MET A 1 8.87 35.81 -19.80
C MET A 1 7.58 35.47 -19.09
N ASP A 2 6.63 34.90 -19.82
CA ASP A 2 5.29 34.66 -19.28
C ASP A 2 5.26 33.44 -18.37
N TYR A 3 4.51 33.56 -17.27
CA TYR A 3 4.38 32.53 -16.22
C TYR A 3 3.89 31.17 -16.78
N VAL A 4 3.12 31.23 -17.86
CA VAL A 4 2.60 30.07 -18.59
C VAL A 4 3.74 29.27 -19.24
N THR A 5 4.74 29.96 -19.77
CA THR A 5 5.89 29.34 -20.44
C THR A 5 6.80 28.65 -19.43
N ILE A 6 7.01 29.26 -18.26
CA ILE A 6 7.80 28.68 -17.16
C ILE A 6 7.12 27.40 -16.66
N ARG A 7 5.80 27.45 -16.43
CA ARG A 7 5.03 26.29 -15.95
C ARG A 7 5.13 25.10 -16.93
N ARG A 8 5.01 25.36 -18.23
CA ARG A 8 5.09 24.33 -19.26
C ARG A 8 6.46 23.65 -19.30
N VAL A 9 7.54 24.43 -19.19
CA VAL A 9 8.91 23.89 -19.17
C VAL A 9 9.15 23.05 -17.91
N VAL A 10 8.60 23.48 -16.76
CA VAL A 10 8.68 22.72 -15.52
C VAL A 10 7.88 21.41 -15.61
N GLU A 11 6.66 21.46 -16.16
CA GLU A 11 5.83 20.26 -16.36
C GLU A 11 6.50 19.27 -17.33
N GLU A 12 7.08 19.74 -18.42
CA GLU A 12 7.82 18.89 -19.38
C GLU A 12 9.05 18.22 -18.75
N GLU A 13 9.85 18.95 -17.96
CA GLU A 13 11.02 18.36 -17.29
C GLU A 13 10.67 17.43 -16.13
N VAL A 14 9.56 17.68 -15.43
CA VAL A 14 9.04 16.75 -14.39
C VAL A 14 8.56 15.45 -15.03
N VAL A 15 7.83 15.50 -16.15
CA VAL A 15 7.39 14.30 -16.87
C VAL A 15 8.57 13.51 -17.43
N LYS A 16 9.60 14.20 -17.93
CA LYS A 16 10.83 13.59 -18.44
C LYS A 16 11.66 12.93 -17.33
N SER A 17 11.70 13.54 -16.14
CA SER A 17 12.35 12.98 -14.96
C SER A 17 11.60 11.76 -14.40
N LEU A 18 10.27 11.79 -14.42
CA LEU A 18 9.44 10.66 -13.98
C LEU A 18 9.51 9.47 -14.97
N SER A 19 9.56 9.74 -16.28
CA SER A 19 9.65 8.69 -17.30
C SER A 19 11.05 8.04 -17.37
N SER A 20 12.11 8.79 -17.09
CA SER A 20 13.47 8.26 -16.98
C SER A 20 13.72 7.48 -15.67
N ALA A 21 12.92 7.72 -14.62
CA ALA A 21 12.95 6.94 -13.37
C ALA A 21 12.22 5.57 -13.46
N THR A 22 11.47 5.30 -14.54
CA THR A 22 10.80 4.00 -14.79
C THR A 22 11.69 2.93 -15.44
N ALA A 23 13.01 3.12 -15.49
CA ALA A 23 13.92 2.01 -15.74
C ALA A 23 14.08 1.20 -14.45
N THR A 24 13.04 0.43 -14.07
CA THR A 24 13.19 -0.57 -13.00
C THR A 24 14.41 -1.43 -13.33
N PRO A 25 15.41 -1.55 -12.43
CA PRO A 25 16.53 -2.45 -12.67
C PRO A 25 15.92 -3.82 -12.95
N ARG A 26 16.28 -4.44 -14.08
CA ARG A 26 15.87 -5.81 -14.42
C ARG A 26 16.35 -6.72 -13.31
N ILE A 27 15.50 -6.96 -12.31
CA ILE A 27 15.74 -7.96 -11.27
C ILE A 27 15.77 -9.28 -12.06
N LYS A 28 16.97 -9.84 -12.23
CA LYS A 28 17.16 -11.14 -12.86
C LYS A 28 16.55 -12.20 -11.94
N ARG A 29 15.24 -12.37 -12.02
CA ARG A 29 14.54 -13.43 -11.29
C ARG A 29 15.05 -14.77 -11.82
N PRO A 30 15.53 -15.68 -10.95
CA PRO A 30 15.97 -16.99 -11.39
C PRO A 30 14.81 -17.73 -12.05
N VAL A 31 15.05 -18.29 -13.24
CA VAL A 31 14.05 -19.03 -14.01
C VAL A 31 14.34 -20.52 -13.85
N VAL A 32 13.36 -21.25 -13.35
CA VAL A 32 13.45 -22.71 -13.21
C VAL A 32 12.90 -23.36 -14.45
N SER A 33 13.81 -24.03 -15.17
CA SER A 33 13.53 -24.72 -16.42
C SER A 33 13.39 -26.23 -16.22
N GLU A 34 12.87 -26.88 -17.25
CA GLU A 34 12.71 -28.32 -17.34
C GLU A 34 14.02 -29.11 -17.10
N SER A 35 15.14 -28.57 -17.58
CA SER A 35 16.45 -29.21 -17.42
C SER A 35 16.91 -29.23 -15.95
N MET A 36 16.55 -28.23 -15.15
CA MET A 36 16.85 -28.20 -13.71
C MET A 36 16.10 -29.30 -12.96
N VAL A 37 14.84 -29.55 -13.33
CA VAL A 37 14.03 -30.63 -12.76
C VAL A 37 14.60 -32.00 -13.13
N ALA A 38 15.01 -32.18 -14.39
CA ALA A 38 15.66 -33.41 -14.84
C ALA A 38 17.00 -33.67 -14.12
N GLN A 39 17.79 -32.62 -13.87
CA GLN A 39 19.02 -32.73 -13.07
C GLN A 39 18.74 -33.09 -11.62
N ALA A 40 17.71 -32.50 -11.00
CA ALA A 40 17.29 -32.84 -9.64
C ALA A 40 16.91 -34.33 -9.52
N LYS A 41 16.20 -34.88 -10.53
CA LYS A 41 15.88 -36.31 -10.58
C LYS A 41 17.13 -37.18 -10.65
N ARG A 42 18.09 -36.81 -11.52
CA ARG A 42 19.36 -37.56 -11.68
C ARG A 42 20.18 -37.58 -10.39
N ARG A 43 20.08 -36.54 -9.57
CA ARG A 43 20.72 -36.46 -8.24
C ARG A 43 19.97 -37.26 -7.15
N GLY A 44 18.82 -37.85 -7.47
CA GLY A 44 18.00 -38.59 -6.51
C GLY A 44 17.13 -37.71 -5.59
N SER A 45 17.10 -36.40 -5.83
CA SER A 45 16.30 -35.46 -5.04
C SER A 45 14.81 -35.64 -5.34
N LYS A 46 14.01 -35.86 -4.30
CA LYS A 46 12.54 -35.88 -4.39
C LYS A 46 11.92 -34.48 -4.29
N VAL A 47 12.72 -33.51 -3.85
CA VAL A 47 12.31 -32.12 -3.65
C VAL A 47 13.33 -31.21 -4.33
N LEU A 48 12.84 -30.25 -5.11
CA LEU A 48 13.64 -29.19 -5.70
C LEU A 48 13.34 -27.89 -4.94
N GLU A 49 14.32 -27.47 -4.15
CA GLU A 49 14.27 -26.19 -3.42
C GLU A 49 14.67 -25.06 -4.36
N ILE A 50 13.81 -24.05 -4.44
CA ILE A 50 13.96 -22.91 -5.35
C ILE A 50 13.95 -21.63 -4.53
N PRO A 51 14.82 -20.64 -4.83
CA PRO A 51 14.81 -19.36 -4.15
C PRO A 51 13.44 -18.64 -4.27
N PRO A 52 13.11 -17.79 -3.29
CA PRO A 52 11.87 -17.02 -3.31
C PRO A 52 11.82 -16.08 -4.51
N GLY A 53 10.66 -15.98 -5.14
CA GLY A 53 10.46 -15.13 -6.32
C GLY A 53 11.02 -15.67 -7.64
N ALA A 54 11.48 -16.92 -7.66
CA ALA A 54 11.84 -17.59 -8.90
C ALA A 54 10.61 -17.87 -9.79
N ILE A 55 10.81 -17.75 -11.10
CA ILE A 55 9.78 -18.05 -12.09
C ILE A 55 9.87 -19.53 -12.46
N ILE A 56 8.83 -20.30 -12.18
CA ILE A 56 8.73 -21.70 -12.59
C ILE A 56 8.07 -21.73 -13.96
N THR A 57 8.77 -22.24 -14.99
CA THR A 57 8.17 -22.36 -16.33
C THR A 57 7.11 -23.46 -16.37
N PRO A 58 6.10 -23.38 -17.27
CA PRO A 58 5.10 -24.44 -17.41
C PRO A 58 5.71 -25.82 -17.65
N ALA A 59 6.66 -25.92 -18.57
CA ALA A 59 7.38 -27.18 -18.85
C ALA A 59 8.12 -27.75 -17.63
N ALA A 60 8.66 -26.89 -16.76
CA ALA A 60 9.28 -27.34 -15.51
C ALA A 60 8.25 -27.93 -14.54
N ARG A 61 7.05 -27.35 -14.48
CA ARG A 61 5.95 -27.85 -13.65
C ARG A 61 5.47 -29.22 -14.13
N ASP A 62 5.20 -29.35 -15.43
CA ASP A 62 4.72 -30.58 -16.05
C ASP A 62 5.72 -31.73 -15.89
N ARG A 63 7.03 -31.42 -16.07
CA ARG A 63 8.09 -32.42 -15.87
C ARG A 63 8.27 -32.77 -14.39
N ALA A 64 8.09 -31.83 -13.47
CA ALA A 64 8.16 -32.13 -12.03
C ALA A 64 7.04 -33.08 -11.60
N GLU A 65 5.83 -32.88 -12.12
CA GLU A 65 4.69 -33.79 -11.91
C GLU A 65 4.98 -35.19 -12.49
N THR A 66 5.43 -35.26 -13.75
CA THR A 66 5.74 -36.53 -14.43
C THR A 66 6.85 -37.32 -13.70
N LEU A 67 7.85 -36.63 -13.15
CA LEU A 67 8.99 -37.24 -12.47
C LEU A 67 8.78 -37.43 -10.95
N GLY A 68 7.63 -37.01 -10.41
CA GLY A 68 7.29 -37.09 -8.99
C GLY A 68 8.19 -36.24 -8.09
N ILE A 69 8.63 -35.08 -8.58
CA ILE A 69 9.47 -34.13 -7.84
C ILE A 69 8.58 -33.01 -7.30
N LYS A 70 8.65 -32.77 -5.99
CA LYS A 70 7.99 -31.60 -5.38
C LYS A 70 8.85 -30.37 -5.56
N ILE A 71 8.27 -29.29 -6.07
CA ILE A 71 8.91 -27.99 -6.14
C ILE A 71 8.52 -27.20 -4.88
N THR A 72 9.50 -26.80 -4.07
CA THR A 72 9.28 -26.00 -2.86
C THR A 72 10.06 -24.70 -2.96
N GLN A 73 9.37 -23.57 -2.73
CA GLN A 73 10.04 -22.28 -2.63
C GLN A 73 10.53 -22.10 -1.20
N THR A 74 11.79 -21.74 -1.03
CA THR A 74 12.30 -21.29 0.28
C THR A 74 11.63 -19.96 0.58
N LEU A 75 10.66 -19.95 1.50
CA LEU A 75 10.11 -18.71 2.04
C LEU A 75 11.27 -17.99 2.73
N SER A 76 11.71 -16.87 2.17
CA SER A 76 12.77 -16.07 2.76
C SER A 76 12.37 -15.57 4.13
N ALA A 77 13.25 -15.86 5.09
CA ALA A 77 13.34 -15.34 6.44
C ALA A 77 12.23 -15.78 7.40
N ASP A 78 12.65 -16.52 8.42
CA ASP A 78 11.96 -16.55 9.71
C ASP A 78 11.72 -15.10 10.17
N LEU A 79 10.46 -14.66 10.08
CA LEU A 79 9.97 -13.40 10.66
C LEU A 79 10.15 -13.35 12.19
N ASN A 80 10.60 -14.45 12.80
CA ASN A 80 10.91 -14.59 14.22
C ASN A 80 12.39 -14.35 14.56
N SER A 81 13.25 -14.04 13.58
CA SER A 81 14.62 -13.65 13.87
C SER A 81 14.64 -12.25 14.50
N GLY A 82 15.33 -12.10 15.64
CA GLY A 82 15.45 -10.82 16.35
C GLY A 82 15.95 -9.67 15.46
N ASP A 83 16.70 -9.99 14.41
CA ASP A 83 17.20 -9.04 13.42
C ASP A 83 16.08 -8.41 12.57
N ALA A 84 15.03 -9.18 12.24
CA ALA A 84 13.87 -8.65 11.51
C ALA A 84 13.04 -7.69 12.39
N ALA A 85 12.95 -7.97 13.69
CA ALA A 85 12.29 -7.09 14.65
C ALA A 85 13.07 -5.77 14.80
N MET A 86 14.41 -5.83 14.90
CA MET A 86 15.26 -4.65 14.95
C MET A 86 15.18 -3.80 13.69
N LEU A 87 15.13 -4.42 12.50
CA LEU A 87 14.95 -3.70 11.25
C LEU A 87 13.55 -3.05 11.16
N ALA A 88 12.51 -3.77 11.58
CA ALA A 88 11.15 -3.22 11.62
C ALA A 88 11.04 -2.04 12.58
N GLU A 89 11.66 -2.12 13.75
CA GLU A 89 11.73 -1.04 14.74
C GLU A 89 12.50 0.18 14.20
N ALA A 90 13.66 -0.04 13.57
CA ALA A 90 14.44 1.03 12.96
C ALA A 90 13.67 1.76 11.85
N VAL A 91 12.97 1.00 10.99
CA VAL A 91 12.13 1.56 9.93
C VAL A 91 10.96 2.33 10.53
N MET A 92 10.23 1.77 11.51
CA MET A 92 9.13 2.47 12.17
C MET A 92 9.60 3.77 12.86
N SER A 93 10.74 3.75 13.54
CA SER A 93 11.32 4.94 14.16
C SER A 93 11.65 6.02 13.13
N SER A 94 12.17 5.63 11.96
CA SER A 94 12.48 6.58 10.89
C SER A 94 11.22 7.21 10.27
N VAL A 95 10.16 6.42 10.11
CA VAL A 95 8.88 6.89 9.57
C VAL A 95 8.19 7.84 10.56
N VAL A 96 8.18 7.50 11.85
CA VAL A 96 7.64 8.38 12.90
C VAL A 96 8.42 9.69 12.95
N ALA A 97 9.76 9.65 12.94
CA ALA A 97 10.58 10.86 12.95
C ALA A 97 10.36 11.73 11.70
N TYR A 98 10.16 11.11 10.54
CA TYR A 98 9.83 11.82 9.31
C TYR A 98 8.45 12.49 9.40
N LEU A 99 7.43 11.75 9.87
CA LEU A 99 6.08 12.29 10.06
C LEU A 99 6.06 13.45 11.05
N SER A 100 6.73 13.32 12.20
CA SER A 100 6.85 14.41 13.18
C SER A 100 7.58 15.64 12.64
N ARG A 101 8.57 15.47 11.76
CA ARG A 101 9.21 16.62 11.07
C ARG A 101 8.27 17.26 10.06
N THR A 102 7.52 16.47 9.30
CA THR A 102 6.57 17.00 8.32
C THR A 102 5.39 17.71 8.99
N GLU A 103 4.91 17.24 10.14
CA GLU A 103 3.87 17.93 10.93
C GLU A 103 4.33 19.31 11.43
N SER A 104 5.63 19.50 11.64
CA SER A 104 6.20 20.82 11.99
C SER A 104 6.33 21.78 10.80
N LEU A 105 6.18 21.30 9.56
CA LEU A 105 6.27 22.08 8.32
C LEU A 105 4.93 22.27 7.61
N VAL A 106 3.85 21.63 8.09
CA VAL A 106 2.51 22.03 7.69
C VAL A 106 2.27 23.39 8.35
N PRO A 107 2.11 24.50 7.60
CA PRO A 107 1.60 25.72 8.20
C PRO A 107 0.29 25.30 8.86
N LYS A 108 0.17 25.51 10.18
CA LYS A 108 -1.11 25.42 10.87
C LYS A 108 -2.05 26.26 10.03
N ILE A 109 -2.87 25.58 9.24
CA ILE A 109 -3.96 26.22 8.53
C ILE A 109 -4.81 26.65 9.70
N ASN A 110 -4.68 27.91 10.12
CA ASN A 110 -5.62 28.51 11.04
C ASN A 110 -6.97 28.14 10.44
N PRO A 111 -7.82 27.37 11.16
CA PRO A 111 -9.13 27.06 10.63
C PRO A 111 -9.72 28.42 10.33
N VAL A 112 -9.92 28.70 9.03
CA VAL A 112 -10.63 29.88 8.60
C VAL A 112 -11.93 29.77 9.38
N SER A 113 -12.13 30.70 10.30
CA SER A 113 -13.37 30.92 11.02
C SER A 113 -14.40 31.30 9.98
N ALA A 114 -14.85 30.31 9.21
CA ALA A 114 -15.95 30.38 8.30
C ALA A 114 -17.17 30.11 9.17
N ASN A 115 -17.78 31.21 9.59
CA ASN A 115 -19.09 31.23 10.22
C ASN A 115 -20.02 30.15 9.64
N ASP A 116 -20.47 29.25 10.52
CA ASP A 116 -21.84 28.77 10.62
C ASP A 116 -22.41 27.81 9.56
N ARG A 117 -21.61 26.91 8.96
CA ARG A 117 -22.13 25.70 8.30
C ARG A 117 -21.21 24.49 8.48
N LYS A 118 -21.55 23.58 9.38
CA LYS A 118 -20.83 22.30 9.51
C LYS A 118 -21.32 21.37 8.41
N LEU A 119 -20.46 21.08 7.44
CA LEU A 119 -20.72 20.03 6.45
C LEU A 119 -20.28 18.69 7.02
N ILE A 120 -21.24 17.79 7.27
CA ILE A 120 -20.97 16.44 7.75
C ILE A 120 -20.62 15.54 6.58
N THR A 121 -19.40 15.01 6.62
CA THR A 121 -18.83 14.12 5.60
C THR A 121 -18.79 12.68 6.08
N ALA A 122 -18.55 11.73 5.16
CA ALA A 122 -18.42 10.31 5.50
C ALA A 122 -17.31 10.07 6.53
N SER A 123 -16.19 10.79 6.42
CA SER A 123 -15.08 10.73 7.36
C SER A 123 -15.46 11.14 8.79
N ASP A 124 -16.45 12.02 8.95
CA ASP A 124 -16.93 12.42 10.28
C ASP A 124 -17.76 11.30 10.91
N ILE A 125 -18.47 10.51 10.11
CA ILE A 125 -19.26 9.37 10.59
C ILE A 125 -18.35 8.23 11.00
N ASP A 126 -17.29 7.96 10.24
CA ASP A 126 -16.32 6.92 10.58
C ASP A 126 -15.64 7.21 11.94
N LYS A 127 -15.37 8.48 12.24
CA LYS A 127 -14.85 8.89 13.56
C LYS A 127 -15.85 8.68 14.69
N ILE A 128 -17.14 8.82 14.41
CA ILE A 128 -18.23 8.67 15.38
C ILE A 128 -18.54 7.18 15.64
N MET A 129 -18.23 6.28 14.70
CA MET A 129 -18.33 4.83 14.92
C MET A 129 -17.48 4.31 16.09
N LEU A 130 -16.41 5.04 16.45
CA LEU A 130 -15.55 4.73 17.59
C LEU A 130 -16.13 5.17 18.95
N GLY A 131 -17.29 5.84 18.97
CA GLY A 131 -17.91 6.39 20.17
C GLY A 131 -19.44 6.39 20.13
N GLU A 132 -20.05 7.50 20.56
CA GLU A 132 -21.51 7.63 20.62
C GLU A 132 -22.15 7.58 19.24
N LYS A 133 -23.07 6.63 19.01
CA LYS A 133 -23.76 6.43 17.73
C LYS A 133 -24.87 7.45 17.46
N VAL A 134 -24.69 8.71 17.85
CA VAL A 134 -25.68 9.77 17.69
C VAL A 134 -25.03 11.02 17.13
N ILE A 135 -25.60 11.53 16.03
CA ILE A 135 -25.21 12.79 15.41
C ILE A 135 -26.34 13.78 15.62
N ARG A 136 -26.04 14.89 16.29
CA ARG A 136 -26.95 16.04 16.39
C ARG A 136 -26.62 17.04 15.29
N LEU A 137 -27.56 17.26 14.40
CA LEU A 137 -27.49 18.25 13.32
C LEU A 137 -28.24 19.50 13.77
N SER A 138 -27.61 20.67 13.65
CA SER A 138 -28.32 21.95 13.78
C SER A 138 -29.00 22.31 12.46
N LYS A 139 -30.07 23.12 12.47
CA LYS A 139 -30.78 23.62 11.24
C LYS A 139 -29.91 24.23 10.14
N LYS A 140 -28.68 24.65 10.44
CA LYS A 140 -27.73 25.23 9.47
C LYS A 140 -26.73 24.21 8.91
N ASP A 141 -26.68 23.01 9.48
CA ASP A 141 -25.74 21.97 9.10
C ASP A 141 -26.22 21.25 7.84
N ARG A 142 -25.26 20.80 7.03
CA ARG A 142 -25.55 20.03 5.82
C ARG A 142 -24.88 18.69 5.95
N ILE A 143 -25.61 17.63 5.60
CA ILE A 143 -25.06 16.28 5.52
C ILE A 143 -24.92 15.89 4.05
N THR A 144 -23.76 15.34 3.69
CA THR A 144 -23.56 14.80 2.35
C THR A 144 -24.36 13.50 2.16
N PRO A 145 -24.83 13.16 0.94
CA PRO A 145 -25.56 11.91 0.69
C PRO A 145 -24.78 10.68 1.14
N LEU A 146 -23.47 10.64 0.83
CA LEU A 146 -22.57 9.57 1.23
C LEU A 146 -22.48 9.42 2.76
N ALA A 147 -22.50 10.53 3.49
CA ALA A 147 -22.53 10.49 4.94
C ALA A 147 -23.86 9.88 5.44
N ARG A 148 -25.00 10.29 4.88
CA ARG A 148 -26.30 9.71 5.27
C ARG A 148 -26.36 8.19 5.06
N ASP A 149 -25.87 7.71 3.91
CA ASP A 149 -25.83 6.28 3.60
C ASP A 149 -24.93 5.52 4.59
N ASN A 150 -23.78 6.10 4.97
CA ASN A 150 -22.90 5.51 5.97
C ASN A 150 -23.50 5.51 7.37
N ALA A 151 -24.24 6.55 7.77
CA ALA A 151 -24.93 6.58 9.05
C ALA A 151 -25.97 5.45 9.14
N GLU A 152 -26.76 5.25 8.08
CA GLU A 152 -27.78 4.20 8.03
C GLU A 152 -27.17 2.80 8.12
N ARG A 153 -26.12 2.53 7.32
CA ARG A 153 -25.42 1.24 7.34
C ARG A 153 -24.78 0.92 8.69
N SER A 154 -24.30 1.94 9.39
CA SER A 154 -23.56 1.78 10.65
C SER A 154 -24.44 1.92 11.89
N GLY A 155 -25.75 2.14 11.71
CA GLY A 155 -26.71 2.29 12.79
C GLY A 155 -26.51 3.57 13.62
N VAL A 156 -25.94 4.61 13.02
CA VAL A 156 -25.77 5.92 13.64
C VAL A 156 -27.07 6.70 13.49
N ARG A 157 -27.63 7.17 14.61
CA ARG A 157 -28.87 7.93 14.63
C ARG A 157 -28.60 9.41 14.39
N ILE A 158 -29.26 9.97 13.38
CA ILE A 158 -29.20 11.39 13.07
C ILE A 158 -30.42 12.06 13.72
N ILE A 159 -30.18 13.04 14.58
CA ILE A 159 -31.21 13.85 15.24
C ILE A 159 -31.05 15.28 14.74
N GLU A 160 -32.10 15.82 14.11
CA GLU A 160 -32.15 17.21 13.65
C GLU A 160 -32.81 18.07 14.72
N GLU A 161 -32.09 19.07 15.26
CA GLU A 161 -32.58 20.08 16.22
C GLU A 161 -32.86 21.43 15.51
#